data_AF-A0A161WQI5-F1
#
_entry.id   AF-A0A161WQI5-F1
#
_cell.length_a   1.000
_cell.length_b   1.000
_cell.length_c   1.000
_cell.angle_alpha   90.00
_cell.angle_beta   90.00
_cell.angle_gamma   90.00
#
_symmetry.space_group_name_H-M   'P 1'
#
loop_
_entity.id
_entity.type
_entity.pdbx_description
1 polymer ?
#
loop_
_entity_poly.entity_id
_entity_poly.type
_entity_poly.pdbx_seq_one_letter_code
_entity_poly.pdbx_strand_id
1 'polypeptide(L)'
;MSRSQAKLHREACLLIDADRDLDDEEKRFVLDHWQEAANPEHCLDGAYFTPLGLAGDMRIDVVGTRIIDLCAGIGHLSFACRNLLDHRWNGEPPREFVCVERNPDYLRIGMRIMPEAT
;
A
#
# COMPACT_ATOMS: atom_id res chain seq x y z
N MET A 1 -18.53 9.70 1.52
CA MET A 1 -18.40 8.29 1.95
C MET A 1 -19.78 7.70 2.25
N SER A 2 -20.10 6.52 1.73
CA SER A 2 -21.34 5.79 2.03
C SER A 2 -21.26 5.02 3.35
N ARG A 3 -22.40 4.53 3.87
CA ARG A 3 -22.43 3.71 5.09
C ARG A 3 -21.64 2.40 4.96
N SER A 4 -21.66 1.78 3.77
CA SER A 4 -20.89 0.56 3.50
C SER A 4 -19.39 0.85 3.47
N GLN A 5 -18.97 1.91 2.78
CA GLN A 5 -17.58 2.36 2.75
C GLN A 5 -17.05 2.69 4.16
N ALA A 6 -17.87 3.35 4.99
CA ALA A 6 -17.52 3.65 6.37
C ALA A 6 -17.29 2.39 7.22
N LYS A 7 -18.04 1.30 6.95
CA LYS A 7 -17.85 0.02 7.64
C LYS A 7 -16.51 -0.61 7.24
N LEU A 8 -16.25 -0.69 5.93
CA LEU A 8 -15.00 -1.27 5.41
C LEU A 8 -13.77 -0.48 5.85
N HIS A 9 -13.86 0.85 5.88
CA HIS A 9 -12.79 1.70 6.40
C HIS A 9 -12.45 1.41 7.86
N ARG A 10 -13.47 1.24 8.73
CA ARG A 10 -13.24 0.88 10.14
C ARG A 10 -12.56 -0.49 10.27
N GLU A 11 -12.96 -1.45 9.44
CA GLU A 11 -12.33 -2.77 9.42
C GLU A 11 -10.87 -2.69 8.98
N ALA A 12 -10.55 -1.89 7.96
CA ALA A 12 -9.17 -1.61 7.55
C ALA A 12 -8.35 -0.96 8.68
N CYS A 13 -8.94 -0.04 9.46
CA CYS A 13 -8.27 0.54 10.62
C CYS A 13 -7.96 -0.51 11.70
N LEU A 14 -8.91 -1.40 12.00
CA LEU A 14 -8.71 -2.49 12.96
C LEU A 14 -7.58 -3.44 12.53
N LEU A 15 -7.45 -3.73 11.23
CA LEU A 15 -6.33 -4.51 10.70
C LEU A 15 -5.00 -3.77 10.88
N ILE A 16 -4.95 -2.49 10.54
CA ILE A 16 -3.73 -1.69 10.69
C ILE A 16 -3.26 -1.64 12.15
N ASP A 17 -4.19 -1.50 13.09
CA ASP A 17 -3.90 -1.41 14.52
C ASP A 17 -3.74 -2.79 15.19
N ALA A 18 -3.86 -3.89 14.45
CA ALA A 18 -3.67 -5.24 15.00
C ALA A 18 -2.21 -5.47 15.43
N ASP A 19 -2.01 -6.08 16.60
CA ASP A 19 -0.67 -6.38 17.13
C ASP A 19 -0.09 -7.69 16.55
N ARG A 20 -0.06 -7.78 15.22
CA ARG A 20 0.54 -8.87 14.44
C ARG A 20 0.82 -8.43 13.01
N ASP A 21 1.55 -9.23 12.25
CA ASP A 21 1.70 -9.01 10.82
C ASP A 21 0.41 -9.30 10.05
N LEU A 22 0.21 -8.53 8.97
CA LEU A 22 -0.90 -8.72 8.02
C LEU A 22 -0.49 -9.69 6.91
N ASP A 23 -1.39 -10.57 6.53
CA ASP A 23 -1.21 -11.37 5.33
C ASP A 23 -1.50 -10.57 4.04
N ASP A 24 -1.28 -11.18 2.87
CA ASP A 24 -1.42 -10.48 1.58
C ASP A 24 -2.88 -10.13 1.24
N GLU A 25 -3.87 -10.87 1.74
CA GLU A 25 -5.29 -10.57 1.54
C GLU A 25 -5.73 -9.40 2.42
N GLU A 26 -5.29 -9.40 3.68
CA GLU A 26 -5.52 -8.31 4.61
C GLU A 26 -4.84 -7.01 4.15
N LYS A 27 -3.61 -7.09 3.64
CA LYS A 27 -2.91 -5.95 3.04
C LYS A 27 -3.70 -5.37 1.86
N ARG A 28 -4.19 -6.23 0.96
CA ARG A 28 -5.06 -5.79 -0.15
C ARG A 28 -6.34 -5.14 0.33
N PHE A 29 -6.99 -5.75 1.33
CA PHE A 29 -8.22 -5.20 1.92
C PHE A 29 -8.00 -3.79 2.46
N VAL A 30 -6.90 -3.57 3.19
CA VAL A 30 -6.55 -2.23 3.70
C VAL A 30 -6.34 -1.26 2.54
N LEU A 31 -5.56 -1.63 1.54
CA LEU A 31 -5.28 -0.78 0.37
C LEU A 31 -6.57 -0.38 -0.36
N ASP A 32 -7.52 -1.30 -0.54
CA ASP A 32 -8.78 -1.00 -1.24
C ASP A 32 -9.81 -0.24 -0.41
N HIS A 33 -9.72 -0.29 0.93
CA HIS A 33 -10.81 0.16 1.81
C HIS A 33 -10.43 1.18 2.86
N TRP A 34 -9.15 1.44 3.09
CA TRP A 34 -8.74 2.59 3.88
C TRP A 34 -9.07 3.89 3.13
N GLN A 35 -9.66 4.87 3.80
CA GLN A 35 -10.20 6.08 3.18
C GLN A 35 -9.61 7.29 3.88
N GLU A 36 -8.82 8.05 3.16
CA GLU A 36 -8.22 9.30 3.65
C GLU A 36 -9.29 10.30 4.13
N ALA A 37 -10.34 10.47 3.32
CA ALA A 37 -11.43 11.40 3.58
C ALA A 37 -12.29 11.05 4.82
N ALA A 38 -12.04 9.91 5.46
CA ALA A 38 -12.67 9.56 6.73
C ALA A 38 -11.99 10.25 7.93
N ASN A 39 -10.79 10.82 7.75
CA ASN A 39 -10.08 11.59 8.77
C ASN A 39 -10.30 13.10 8.55
N PRO A 40 -11.11 13.79 9.38
CA PRO A 40 -11.48 15.20 9.17
C PRO A 40 -10.30 16.18 9.21
N GLU A 41 -9.22 15.81 9.91
CA GLU A 41 -8.02 16.65 10.04
C GLU A 41 -7.11 16.59 8.81
N HIS A 42 -7.22 15.52 8.00
CA HIS A 42 -6.36 15.26 6.84
C HIS A 42 -7.07 15.48 5.50
N CYS A 43 -8.40 15.66 5.51
CA CYS A 43 -9.23 15.94 4.33
C CYS A 43 -8.80 17.19 3.53
N LEU A 44 -7.84 17.98 4.04
CA LEU A 44 -7.25 19.15 3.38
C LEU A 44 -6.12 18.80 2.38
N ASP A 45 -5.50 17.62 2.47
CA ASP A 45 -4.40 17.24 1.56
C ASP A 45 -4.91 16.68 0.21
N GLY A 46 -6.16 16.21 0.15
CA GLY A 46 -6.80 15.77 -1.10
C GLY A 46 -6.04 14.62 -1.77
N ALA A 47 -5.50 13.69 -0.97
CA ALA A 47 -4.67 12.61 -1.49
C ALA A 47 -5.52 11.55 -2.21
N TYR A 48 -5.01 11.08 -3.35
CA TYR A 48 -5.61 9.99 -4.12
C TYR A 48 -4.63 8.84 -4.21
N PHE A 49 -5.04 7.66 -3.76
CA PHE A 49 -4.23 6.46 -3.88
C PHE A 49 -4.47 5.78 -5.23
N THR A 50 -3.39 5.30 -5.84
CA THR A 50 -3.46 4.51 -7.08
C THR A 50 -4.27 3.24 -6.85
N PRO A 51 -5.44 3.02 -7.48
CA PRO A 51 -6.22 1.80 -7.29
C PRO A 51 -5.39 0.55 -7.60
N LEU A 52 -5.59 -0.54 -6.85
CA LEU A 52 -4.76 -1.76 -6.99
C LEU A 52 -4.76 -2.33 -8.43
N GLY A 53 -5.87 -2.23 -9.15
CA GLY A 53 -5.94 -2.61 -10.56
C GLY A 53 -4.95 -1.80 -11.42
N LEU A 54 -4.98 -0.48 -11.31
CA LEU A 54 -4.07 0.41 -12.03
C LEU A 54 -2.61 0.22 -11.60
N ALA A 55 -2.36 0.02 -10.30
CA ALA A 55 -1.02 -0.32 -9.81
C ALA A 55 -0.51 -1.65 -10.40
N GLY A 56 -1.42 -2.61 -10.57
CA GLY A 56 -1.18 -3.89 -11.24
C GLY A 56 -0.82 -3.76 -12.72
N ASP A 57 -1.37 -2.77 -13.41
CA ASP A 57 -1.03 -2.47 -14.81
C ASP A 57 0.31 -1.73 -14.90
N MET A 58 0.53 -0.69 -14.07
CA MET A 58 1.75 0.11 -14.06
C MET A 58 3.00 -0.69 -13.70
N ARG A 59 2.87 -1.75 -12.89
CA ARG A 59 4.03 -2.57 -12.49
C ARG A 59 4.72 -3.28 -13.66
N ILE A 60 4.03 -3.48 -14.79
CA ILE A 60 4.56 -4.20 -15.95
C ILE A 60 5.79 -3.48 -16.52
N ASP A 61 5.82 -2.15 -16.41
CA ASP A 61 6.93 -1.32 -16.87
C ASP A 61 8.06 -1.18 -15.82
N VAL A 62 7.90 -1.77 -14.63
CA VAL A 62 8.86 -1.66 -13.54
C VAL A 62 9.83 -2.84 -13.57
N VAL A 63 11.07 -2.56 -13.98
CA VAL A 63 12.16 -3.55 -14.09
C VAL A 63 13.17 -3.43 -12.95
N GLY A 64 13.92 -4.51 -12.71
CA GLY A 64 15.03 -4.53 -11.76
C GLY A 64 14.65 -5.00 -10.35
N THR A 65 15.67 -5.12 -9.50
CA THR A 65 15.55 -5.70 -8.15
C THR A 65 15.61 -4.67 -7.04
N ARG A 66 15.86 -3.39 -7.34
CA ARG A 66 15.92 -2.31 -6.36
C ARG A 66 15.05 -1.15 -6.81
N ILE A 67 14.05 -0.82 -5.99
CA ILE A 67 12.98 0.11 -6.36
C ILE A 67 12.92 1.24 -5.34
N ILE A 68 12.75 2.45 -5.85
CA ILE A 68 12.44 3.63 -5.06
C ILE A 68 11.05 4.13 -5.45
N ASP A 69 10.18 4.29 -4.46
CA ASP A 69 8.82 4.81 -4.62
C ASP A 69 8.74 6.18 -3.92
N LEU A 70 8.74 7.24 -4.74
CA LEU A 70 8.74 8.62 -4.27
C LEU A 70 7.30 9.13 -4.20
N CYS A 71 6.84 9.48 -2.99
CA CYS A 71 5.42 9.73 -2.66
C CYS A 71 4.61 8.43 -2.66
N ALA A 72 5.09 7.43 -1.93
CA ALA A 72 4.51 6.09 -1.91
C ALA A 72 3.08 6.03 -1.33
N GLY A 73 2.63 7.07 -0.61
CA GLY A 73 1.38 7.06 0.12
C GLY A 73 1.36 5.88 1.09
N ILE A 74 0.29 5.08 1.04
CA ILE A 74 0.16 3.86 1.84
C ILE A 74 0.78 2.60 1.17
N GLY A 75 1.45 2.76 0.02
CA GLY A 75 2.26 1.71 -0.61
C GLY A 75 1.58 0.87 -1.69
N HIS A 76 0.52 1.35 -2.36
CA HIS A 76 -0.18 0.59 -3.42
C HIS A 76 0.75 0.10 -4.52
N LEU A 77 1.56 0.99 -5.10
CA LEU A 77 2.42 0.67 -6.24
C LEU A 77 3.57 -0.25 -5.82
N SER A 78 4.24 0.08 -4.72
CA SER A 78 5.25 -0.77 -4.09
C SER A 78 4.74 -2.19 -3.79
N PHE A 79 3.55 -2.31 -3.20
CA PHE A 79 2.92 -3.61 -2.93
C PHE A 79 2.65 -4.41 -4.22
N ALA A 80 2.13 -3.75 -5.27
CA ALA A 80 1.91 -4.39 -6.57
C ALA A 80 3.21 -4.90 -7.22
N CYS A 81 4.32 -4.19 -6.99
CA CYS A 81 5.65 -4.50 -7.52
C CYS A 81 6.43 -5.55 -6.71
N ARG A 82 6.01 -5.88 -5.48
CA ARG A 82 6.77 -6.74 -4.55
C ARG A 82 6.96 -8.18 -5.03
N ASN A 83 5.89 -8.76 -5.55
CA ASN A 83 5.77 -10.20 -5.78
C ASN A 83 5.43 -10.49 -7.24
N LEU A 84 6.25 -10.01 -8.17
CA LEU A 84 6.05 -10.31 -9.57
C LEU A 84 6.33 -11.80 -9.86
N LEU A 85 5.41 -12.46 -10.56
CA LEU A 85 5.47 -13.91 -10.82
C LEU A 85 6.67 -14.29 -11.69
N ASP A 86 7.02 -13.44 -12.63
CA ASP A 86 8.21 -13.55 -13.49
C ASP A 86 9.51 -13.55 -12.68
N HIS A 87 9.68 -12.65 -11.70
CA HIS A 87 10.86 -12.63 -10.83
C HIS A 87 11.02 -13.96 -10.08
N ARG A 88 9.92 -14.52 -9.57
CA ARG A 88 9.93 -15.82 -8.89
C ARG A 88 10.27 -16.97 -9.86
N TRP A 89 9.73 -16.95 -11.07
CA TRP A 89 9.99 -17.99 -12.08
C TRP A 89 11.41 -17.91 -12.65
N ASN A 90 11.99 -16.72 -12.74
CA ASN A 90 13.35 -16.49 -13.22
C ASN A 90 14.42 -16.74 -12.15
N GLY A 91 14.02 -17.06 -10.91
CA GLY A 91 14.95 -17.29 -9.79
C GLY A 91 15.67 -16.02 -9.33
N GLU A 92 15.08 -14.86 -9.57
CA GLU A 92 15.64 -13.58 -9.15
C GLU A 92 15.48 -13.37 -7.62
N PRO A 93 16.40 -12.63 -6.99
CA PRO A 93 16.28 -12.33 -5.56
C PRO A 93 15.03 -11.48 -5.28
N PRO A 94 14.52 -11.48 -4.04
CA PRO A 94 13.48 -10.55 -3.62
C PRO A 94 13.86 -9.10 -3.93
N ARG A 95 12.88 -8.31 -4.34
CA ARG A 95 13.10 -6.88 -4.65
C ARG A 95 13.32 -6.10 -3.35
N GLU A 96 14.31 -5.22 -3.35
CA GLU A 96 14.56 -4.22 -2.31
C GLU A 96 13.73 -2.97 -2.59
N PHE A 97 13.05 -2.45 -1.56
CA PHE A 97 12.20 -1.26 -1.67
C PHE A 97 12.69 -0.15 -0.75
N VAL A 98 12.68 1.07 -1.29
CA VAL A 98 12.81 2.32 -0.52
C VAL A 98 11.56 3.15 -0.78
N CYS A 99 10.76 3.39 0.25
CA CYS A 99 9.49 4.10 0.14
C CYS A 99 9.57 5.45 0.84
N VAL A 100 9.32 6.54 0.12
CA VAL A 100 9.37 7.90 0.67
C VAL A 100 7.97 8.47 0.75
N GLU A 101 7.52 8.82 1.95
CA GLU A 101 6.24 9.47 2.19
C GLU A 101 6.38 10.58 3.24
N ARG A 102 5.67 11.70 3.02
CA ARG A 102 5.72 12.88 3.88
C ARG A 102 4.67 12.82 4.98
N ASN A 103 3.47 12.33 4.65
CA ASN A 103 2.37 12.26 5.60
C ASN A 103 2.61 11.13 6.61
N PRO A 104 2.70 11.44 7.93
CA PRO A 104 3.05 10.46 8.94
C PRO A 104 2.01 9.34 9.11
N ASP A 105 0.73 9.61 8.85
CA ASP A 105 -0.31 8.59 8.91
C ASP A 105 -0.19 7.61 7.75
N TYR A 106 0.10 8.11 6.56
CA TYR A 106 0.32 7.25 5.39
C TYR A 106 1.58 6.42 5.57
N LEU A 107 2.65 7.00 6.14
CA LEU A 107 3.86 6.29 6.49
C LEU A 107 3.58 5.15 7.48
N ARG A 108 2.81 5.42 8.54
CA ARG A 108 2.43 4.39 9.53
C ARG A 108 1.68 3.23 8.89
N ILE A 109 0.73 3.51 8.00
CA ILE A 109 -0.01 2.48 7.26
C ILE A 109 0.93 1.75 6.29
N GLY A 110 1.73 2.49 5.53
CA GLY A 110 2.70 1.98 4.57
C GLY A 110 3.69 1.00 5.21
N MET A 111 4.19 1.28 6.42
CA MET A 111 5.05 0.38 7.19
C MET A 111 4.37 -0.95 7.55
N ARG A 112 3.04 -0.98 7.68
CA ARG A 112 2.28 -2.23 7.91
C ARG A 112 2.05 -3.01 6.62
N ILE A 113 1.91 -2.31 5.48
CA ILE A 113 1.73 -2.92 4.15
C ILE A 113 3.06 -3.48 3.61
N MET A 114 4.12 -2.68 3.72
CA MET A 114 5.47 -2.92 3.21
C MET A 114 6.50 -2.92 4.36
N PRO A 115 6.41 -3.83 5.35
CA PRO A 115 7.34 -3.86 6.49
C PRO A 115 8.79 -4.12 6.09
N GLU A 116 9.02 -4.70 4.91
CA GLU A 116 10.34 -4.93 4.32
C GLU A 116 10.98 -3.71 3.64
N ALA A 117 10.23 -2.62 3.43
CA ALA A 117 10.76 -1.41 2.81
C ALA A 117 11.61 -0.59 3.80
N THR A 118 12.66 0.07 3.29
CA THR A 118 13.53 0.98 4.06
C THR A 118 13.14 2.44 3.88
#